data_AF-A0A3A0AMT4-F1
#
_entry.id   AF-A0A3A0AMT4-F1
#
_cell.length_a   1.000
_cell.length_b   1.000
_cell.length_c   1.000
_cell.angle_alpha   90.00
_cell.angle_beta   90.00
_cell.angle_gamma   90.00
#
_symmetry.space_group_name_H-M   'P 1'
#
loop_
_entity.id
_entity.type
_entity.pdbx_description
1 polymer ?
#
loop_
_entity_poly.entity_id
_entity_poly.type
_entity_poly.pdbx_seq_one_letter_code
_entity_poly.pdbx_strand_id
1 'polypeptide(L)'
;MPPITPGPTYAEMRNPVLLPEELRAAAIAARADEQHPLNLFNINWKNSGDQVERIILPKELTGVQANIIVLSGRTFPSGSMKVGPAYATL
;
A
#
# COMPACT_ATOMS: atom_id res chain seq x y z
N MET A 1 -13.03 13.56 -24.83
CA MET A 1 -11.83 13.17 -24.04
C MET A 1 -12.01 11.73 -23.63
N PRO A 2 -10.96 10.89 -23.64
CA PRO A 2 -11.05 9.58 -23.00
C PRO A 2 -11.38 9.76 -21.52
N PRO A 3 -12.17 8.87 -20.91
CA PRO A 3 -12.46 8.94 -19.48
C PRO A 3 -11.14 8.91 -18.72
N ILE A 4 -10.91 9.93 -17.89
CA ILE A 4 -9.80 9.92 -16.94
C ILE A 4 -10.11 8.77 -15.98
N THR A 5 -9.21 7.80 -15.87
CA THR A 5 -9.23 6.85 -14.75
C THR A 5 -8.55 7.55 -13.59
N PRO A 6 -9.28 8.18 -12.65
CA PRO A 6 -8.61 8.70 -11.46
C PRO A 6 -7.97 7.53 -10.72
N GLY A 7 -6.78 7.74 -10.17
CA GLY A 7 -6.25 6.83 -9.14
C GLY A 7 -7.18 6.76 -7.92
N PRO A 8 -6.86 5.95 -6.91
CA PRO A 8 -7.71 5.83 -5.73
C PRO A 8 -7.88 7.17 -5.01
N THR A 9 -9.03 7.36 -4.37
CA THR A 9 -9.25 8.41 -3.37
C THR A 9 -8.41 8.16 -2.12
N TYR A 10 -8.20 9.16 -1.27
CA TYR A 10 -7.53 8.95 0.02
C TYR A 10 -8.28 7.94 0.91
N ALA A 11 -9.61 7.87 0.81
CA ALA A 11 -10.40 6.89 1.53
C ALA A 11 -10.08 5.46 1.07
N GLU A 12 -10.01 5.23 -0.24
CA GLU A 12 -9.64 3.94 -0.84
C GLU A 12 -8.17 3.59 -0.61
N MET A 13 -7.25 4.56 -0.64
CA MET A 13 -5.85 4.32 -0.27
C MET A 13 -5.75 3.90 1.21
N ARG A 14 -6.50 4.52 2.11
CA ARG A 14 -6.53 4.14 3.54
C ARG A 14 -7.19 2.78 3.74
N ASN A 15 -8.24 2.49 2.99
CA ASN A 15 -8.98 1.24 3.07
C ASN A 15 -9.26 0.65 1.66
N PRO A 16 -8.35 -0.18 1.12
CA PRO A 16 -8.50 -0.74 -0.23
C PRO A 16 -9.69 -1.70 -0.39
N VAL A 17 -10.31 -2.13 0.71
CA VAL A 17 -11.55 -2.93 0.68
C VAL A 17 -12.75 -2.10 0.21
N LEU A 18 -12.65 -0.76 0.23
CA LEU A 18 -13.66 0.13 -0.36
C LEU A 18 -13.68 0.09 -1.89
N LEU A 19 -12.62 -0.40 -2.53
CA LEU A 19 -12.60 -0.61 -3.98
C LEU A 19 -13.59 -1.72 -4.36
N PRO A 20 -14.29 -1.60 -5.50
CA PRO A 20 -15.07 -2.69 -6.07
C PRO A 20 -14.22 -3.98 -6.15
N GLU A 21 -14.83 -5.11 -5.81
CA GLU A 21 -14.10 -6.39 -5.70
C GLU A 21 -13.35 -6.77 -6.99
N GLU A 22 -13.99 -6.61 -8.14
CA GLU A 22 -13.38 -6.86 -9.45
C GLU A 22 -12.15 -5.97 -9.68
N LEU A 23 -12.24 -4.67 -9.33
CA LEU A 23 -11.14 -3.73 -9.48
C LEU A 23 -9.99 -4.07 -8.52
N ARG A 24 -10.30 -4.43 -7.27
CA ARG A 24 -9.30 -4.83 -6.28
C ARG A 24 -8.58 -6.11 -6.73
N ALA A 25 -9.30 -7.09 -7.24
CA ALA A 25 -8.71 -8.33 -7.77
C ALA A 25 -7.80 -8.06 -8.97
N ALA A 26 -8.24 -7.21 -9.92
CA ALA A 26 -7.44 -6.81 -11.07
C ALA A 26 -6.18 -6.03 -10.65
N ALA A 27 -6.27 -5.14 -9.67
CA ALA A 27 -5.12 -4.41 -9.13
C ALA A 27 -4.12 -5.34 -8.44
N ILE A 28 -4.58 -6.35 -7.69
CA ILE A 28 -3.69 -7.35 -7.07
C ILE A 28 -2.97 -8.18 -8.15
N ALA A 29 -3.67 -8.61 -9.19
CA ALA A 29 -3.07 -9.35 -10.30
C ALA A 29 -2.02 -8.51 -11.06
N ALA A 30 -2.29 -7.21 -11.24
CA ALA A 30 -1.39 -6.26 -11.90
C ALA A 30 -0.03 -6.09 -11.20
N ARG A 31 0.14 -6.53 -9.95
CA ARG A 31 1.42 -6.46 -9.23
C ARG A 31 2.53 -7.30 -9.88
N ALA A 32 2.18 -8.26 -10.73
CA ALA A 32 3.13 -9.05 -11.51
C ALA A 32 3.88 -8.24 -12.58
N ASP A 33 3.34 -7.07 -12.96
CA ASP A 33 3.97 -6.10 -13.85
C ASP A 33 4.01 -4.73 -13.16
N GLU A 34 5.20 -4.31 -12.72
CA GLU A 34 5.40 -3.04 -12.00
C GLU A 34 4.82 -1.84 -12.77
N GLN A 35 4.91 -1.84 -14.10
CA GLN A 35 4.51 -0.72 -14.95
C GLN A 35 3.01 -0.69 -15.24
N HIS A 36 2.27 -1.70 -14.78
CA HIS A 36 0.85 -1.77 -15.04
C HIS A 36 0.10 -0.60 -14.36
N PRO A 37 -0.76 0.14 -15.09
CA PRO A 37 -1.40 1.36 -14.57
C PRO A 37 -2.31 1.10 -13.36
N LEU A 38 -2.87 -0.10 -13.22
CA LEU A 38 -3.68 -0.47 -12.04
C LEU A 38 -2.88 -0.49 -10.74
N ASN A 39 -1.54 -0.46 -10.77
CA ASN A 39 -0.73 -0.32 -9.56
C ASN A 39 -0.96 1.02 -8.84
N LEU A 40 -1.62 2.01 -9.48
CA LEU A 40 -2.11 3.21 -8.79
C LEU A 40 -3.08 2.87 -7.64
N PHE A 41 -3.86 1.80 -7.77
CA PHE A 41 -4.78 1.33 -6.72
C PHE A 41 -4.07 0.51 -5.63
N ASN A 42 -2.81 0.11 -5.86
CA ASN A 42 -1.96 -0.54 -4.87
C ASN A 42 -1.15 0.46 -4.02
N ILE A 43 -1.43 1.77 -4.13
CA ILE A 43 -0.79 2.82 -3.34
C ILE A 43 -1.40 2.86 -1.94
N ASN A 44 -1.04 1.87 -1.11
CA ASN A 44 -1.43 1.77 0.29
C ASN A 44 -0.44 0.87 1.05
N TRP A 45 -0.47 0.89 2.39
CA TRP A 45 0.46 0.11 3.22
C TRP A 45 0.03 -1.34 3.49
N LYS A 46 -1.11 -1.76 2.94
CA LYS A 46 -1.62 -3.10 3.13
C LYS A 46 -1.03 -4.04 2.07
N ASN A 47 -0.84 -5.28 2.45
CA ASN A 47 -0.53 -6.34 1.49
C ASN A 47 -1.76 -6.71 0.65
N SER A 48 -1.63 -7.75 -0.18
CA SER A 48 -2.74 -8.26 -1.00
C SER A 48 -3.94 -8.77 -0.18
N GLY A 49 -3.80 -8.89 1.15
CA GLY A 49 -4.90 -9.06 2.09
C GLY A 49 -5.35 -7.72 2.69
N ASP A 50 -5.47 -7.67 4.02
CA ASP A 50 -5.87 -6.46 4.76
C ASP A 50 -4.86 -6.09 5.88
N GLN A 51 -3.65 -6.64 5.84
CA GLN A 51 -2.64 -6.44 6.87
C GLN A 51 -1.62 -5.40 6.44
N VAL A 52 -1.31 -4.47 7.35
CA VAL A 52 -0.23 -3.49 7.16
C VAL A 52 1.12 -4.18 7.29
N GLU A 53 1.93 -4.12 6.24
CA GLU A 53 3.28 -4.68 6.20
C GLU A 53 4.20 -3.86 7.10
N ARG A 54 4.42 -4.35 8.32
CA ARG A 54 5.22 -3.66 9.33
C ARG A 54 6.00 -4.61 10.22
N ILE A 55 7.07 -4.09 10.80
CA ILE A 55 7.84 -4.74 11.85
C ILE A 55 7.87 -3.80 13.05
N ILE A 56 7.66 -4.34 14.25
CA ILE A 56 7.86 -3.62 15.51
C ILE A 56 9.25 -3.99 16.00
N LEU A 57 10.13 -3.00 16.13
CA LEU A 57 11.48 -3.26 16.61
C LEU A 57 11.43 -3.56 18.11
N PRO A 58 12.11 -4.64 18.58
CA PRO A 58 12.13 -4.98 20.00
C PRO A 58 12.74 -3.87 20.86
N LYS A 59 12.29 -3.74 22.11
CA LYS A 59 12.84 -2.75 23.04
C LYS A 59 14.27 -3.07 23.44
N GLU A 60 14.63 -4.35 23.44
CA GLU A 60 15.98 -4.86 23.68
C GLU A 60 16.95 -4.44 22.58
N LEU A 61 16.45 -4.24 21.36
CA LEU A 61 17.23 -3.72 20.23
C LEU A 61 17.30 -2.18 20.25
N THR A 62 16.21 -1.51 20.61
CA THR A 62 16.07 -0.06 20.43
C THR A 62 16.48 0.77 21.65
N GLY A 63 16.47 0.19 22.85
CA GLY A 63 16.86 0.86 24.09
C GLY A 63 15.92 1.97 24.58
N VAL A 64 14.73 2.12 23.99
CA VAL A 64 13.76 3.18 24.32
C VAL A 64 12.40 2.62 24.71
N GLN A 65 11.63 3.39 25.50
CA GLN A 65 10.27 2.98 25.87
C GLN A 65 9.27 3.07 24.70
N ALA A 66 9.51 3.98 23.74
CA ALA A 66 8.64 4.20 22.59
C ALA A 66 8.64 3.00 21.64
N ASN A 67 7.49 2.67 21.06
CA ASN A 67 7.40 1.67 20.01
C ASN A 67 7.96 2.25 18.70
N ILE A 68 8.98 1.59 18.13
CA ILE A 68 9.50 1.94 16.81
C ILE A 68 8.90 0.96 15.80
N ILE A 69 8.07 1.49 14.89
CA ILE A 69 7.37 0.72 13.86
C ILE A 69 8.03 1.02 12.51
N VAL A 70 8.52 -0.01 11.84
CA VAL A 70 9.08 0.07 10.50
C VAL A 70 8.04 -0.42 9.51
N LEU A 71 7.59 0.46 8.62
CA LEU A 71 6.72 0.07 7.50
C LEU A 71 7.58 -0.52 6.38
N SER A 72 7.20 -1.71 5.88
CA SER A 72 7.99 -2.45 4.89
C SER A 72 7.40 -2.32 3.50
N GLY A 73 8.18 -1.74 2.57
CA GLY A 73 7.84 -1.67 1.15
C GLY A 73 8.22 -2.90 0.33
N ARG A 74 8.81 -3.93 0.96
CA ARG A 74 9.48 -5.04 0.23
C ARG A 74 8.56 -5.88 -0.66
N THR A 75 7.27 -5.91 -0.35
CA THR A 75 6.27 -6.70 -1.08
C THR A 75 5.58 -5.90 -2.18
N PHE A 76 5.87 -4.59 -2.30
CA PHE A 76 5.27 -3.71 -3.29
C PHE A 76 5.73 -4.10 -4.70
N PRO A 77 4.95 -3.78 -5.76
CA PRO A 77 5.29 -4.15 -7.14
C PRO A 77 6.73 -3.76 -7.53
N SER A 78 7.20 -2.59 -7.10
CA SER A 78 8.54 -2.08 -7.37
C SER A 78 9.61 -2.49 -6.35
N GLY A 79 9.27 -3.31 -5.34
CA GLY A 79 10.16 -3.66 -4.22
C GLY A 79 10.55 -2.49 -3.31
N SER A 80 9.96 -1.32 -3.54
CA SER A 80 10.22 -0.07 -2.84
C SER A 80 8.92 0.71 -2.69
N MET A 81 8.83 1.51 -1.63
CA MET A 81 7.70 2.37 -1.38
C MET A 81 7.93 3.72 -2.08
N LYS A 82 6.99 4.12 -2.95
CA LYS A 82 6.91 5.50 -3.46
C LYS A 82 6.12 6.37 -2.47
N VAL A 83 6.17 7.69 -2.61
CA VAL A 83 5.55 8.65 -1.67
C VAL A 83 4.04 8.48 -1.45
N GLY A 84 3.32 7.88 -2.40
CA GLY A 84 1.86 7.79 -2.39
C GLY A 84 1.22 7.20 -1.10
N PRO A 85 1.61 6.01 -0.62
CA PRO A 85 1.02 5.40 0.58
C PRO A 85 1.24 6.22 1.85
N ALA A 86 2.26 7.08 1.90
CA ALA A 86 2.49 7.96 3.05
C ALA A 86 1.36 8.99 3.20
N TYR A 87 0.75 9.46 2.10
CA TYR A 87 -0.41 10.36 2.19
C TYR A 87 -1.64 9.69 2.81
N ALA A 88 -1.76 8.37 2.77
CA ALA A 88 -2.85 7.61 3.40
C ALA A 88 -2.64 7.37 4.91
N THR A 89 -1.48 7.77 5.45
CA THR A 89 -1.16 7.68 6.89
C THR A 89 -1.39 8.98 7.65
N LEU A 90 -1.70 10.08 6.94
CA LEU A 90 -2.19 11.35 7.48
C LEU A 90 -3.71 11.30 7.65
#